data_AF-A0A1F6SSS9-F1
#
_entry.id   AF-A0A1F6SSS9-F1
#
_cell.length_a   1.000
_cell.length_b   1.000
_cell.length_c   1.000
_cell.angle_alpha   90.00
_cell.angle_beta   90.00
_cell.angle_gamma   90.00
#
_symmetry.space_group_name_H-M   'P 1'
#
loop_
_entity.id
_entity.type
_entity.pdbx_description
1 polymer ?
#
loop_
_entity_poly.entity_id
_entity_poly.type
_entity_poly.pdbx_seq_one_letter_code
_entity_poly.pdbx_strand_id
1 'polypeptide(L)'
;MKTRLEILESIHDSLVEEKLRLEIATRNLEDRGDDDVVVPRLTPFSLDGQKTKKELVAEFGERIEKVEHAILTIEKLIEEEYVRAKILPEKALSAEAG
;
A
#
# COMPACT_ATOMS: atom_id res chain seq x y z
N MET A 1 -19.32 -9.02 -10.38
CA MET A 1 -18.96 -8.37 -9.10
C MET A 1 -17.69 -9.03 -8.62
N LYS A 2 -16.70 -8.26 -8.14
CA LYS A 2 -15.51 -8.85 -7.52
C LYS A 2 -15.88 -9.49 -6.19
N THR A 3 -15.26 -10.61 -5.86
CA THR A 3 -15.34 -11.21 -4.52
C THR A 3 -14.60 -10.34 -3.51
N ARG A 4 -14.88 -10.52 -2.21
CA ARG A 4 -14.16 -9.82 -1.15
C ARG A 4 -12.66 -10.10 -1.19
N LEU A 5 -12.27 -11.34 -1.48
CA LEU A 5 -10.88 -11.74 -1.64
C LEU A 5 -10.20 -11.00 -2.81
N GLU A 6 -10.82 -10.99 -3.99
CA GLU A 6 -10.30 -10.26 -5.16
C GLU A 6 -10.16 -8.76 -4.92
N ILE A 7 -11.03 -8.18 -4.07
CA ILE A 7 -10.90 -6.77 -3.66
C ILE A 7 -9.68 -6.59 -2.76
N LEU A 8 -9.48 -7.46 -1.77
CA LEU A 8 -8.33 -7.38 -0.86
C LEU A 8 -6.99 -7.58 -1.59
N GLU A 9 -6.92 -8.55 -2.50
CA GLU A 9 -5.73 -8.80 -3.35
C GLU A 9 -5.45 -7.58 -4.24
N SER A 10 -6.48 -7.00 -4.85
CA SER A 10 -6.32 -5.78 -5.67
C SER A 10 -5.83 -4.57 -4.84
N ILE A 11 -6.21 -4.48 -3.56
CA ILE A 11 -5.71 -3.45 -2.65
C ILE A 11 -4.25 -3.73 -2.29
N HIS A 12 -3.89 -4.99 -2.02
CA HIS A 12 -2.50 -5.40 -1.75
C HIS A 12 -1.57 -5.02 -2.90
N ASP A 13 -1.91 -5.40 -4.12
CA ASP A 13 -1.13 -5.07 -5.32
C ASP A 13 -0.91 -3.56 -5.46
N SER A 14 -1.96 -2.77 -5.21
CA SER A 14 -1.91 -1.31 -5.29
C SER A 14 -0.97 -0.71 -4.23
N LEU A 15 -0.96 -1.26 -3.00
CA LEU A 15 -0.09 -0.81 -1.92
C LEU A 15 1.38 -1.18 -2.20
N VAL A 16 1.63 -2.38 -2.74
CA VAL A 16 2.97 -2.80 -3.15
C VAL A 16 3.52 -1.90 -4.26
N GLU A 17 2.69 -1.55 -5.25
CA GLU A 17 3.08 -0.62 -6.31
C GLU A 17 3.39 0.77 -5.77
N GLU A 18 2.56 1.30 -4.85
CA GLU A 18 2.81 2.60 -4.21
C GLU A 18 4.11 2.60 -3.42
N LYS A 19 4.40 1.54 -2.65
CA LYS A 19 5.67 1.40 -1.93
C LYS A 19 6.84 1.50 -2.89
N LEU A 20 6.80 0.74 -3.99
CA LEU A 20 7.86 0.75 -5.00
C LEU A 20 8.03 2.13 -5.64
N ARG A 21 6.93 2.84 -5.94
CA ARG A 21 6.98 4.20 -6.47
C ARG A 21 7.66 5.17 -5.50
N LEU A 22 7.37 5.06 -4.20
CA LEU A 22 8.00 5.88 -3.16
C LEU A 22 9.49 5.56 -3.02
N GLU A 23 9.88 4.27 -3.03
CA GLU A 23 11.28 3.86 -2.98
C GLU A 23 12.08 4.38 -4.18
N ILE A 24 11.50 4.33 -5.39
CA ILE A 24 12.09 4.92 -6.60
C ILE A 24 12.21 6.43 -6.46
N ALA A 25 11.18 7.10 -5.95
CA ALA A 25 11.19 8.54 -5.74
C ALA A 25 12.29 8.95 -4.74
N THR A 26 12.44 8.23 -3.63
CA THR A 26 13.51 8.45 -2.64
C THR A 26 14.90 8.29 -3.27
N ARG A 27 15.16 7.20 -4.00
CA ARG A 27 16.46 6.99 -4.68
C ARG A 27 16.77 8.10 -5.68
N ASN A 28 15.78 8.48 -6.50
CA ASN A 28 15.94 9.57 -7.46
C ASN A 28 16.23 10.93 -6.79
N LEU A 29 15.74 11.14 -5.56
CA LEU A 29 16.07 12.33 -4.77
C LEU A 29 17.47 12.23 -4.17
N GLU A 30 17.87 11.06 -3.67
CA GLU A 30 19.20 10.80 -3.12
C GLU A 30 20.32 11.02 -4.15
N ASP A 31 20.08 10.64 -5.41
CA ASP A 31 21.00 10.82 -6.54
C ASP A 31 21.18 12.29 -6.97
N ARG A 32 20.38 13.23 -6.45
CA ARG A 32 20.47 14.67 -6.74
C ARG A 32 21.42 15.41 -5.82
N GLY A 33 21.95 16.54 -6.28
CA GLY A 33 22.75 17.43 -5.46
C GLY A 33 21.93 18.04 -4.33
N ASP A 34 22.54 18.30 -3.18
CA ASP A 34 21.84 18.82 -1.99
C ASP A 34 21.28 20.25 -2.18
N ASP A 35 21.83 21.00 -3.14
CA ASP A 35 21.40 22.37 -3.49
C ASP A 35 20.25 22.42 -4.52
N ASP A 36 19.78 21.26 -5.00
CA ASP A 36 18.67 21.21 -5.97
C ASP A 36 17.32 21.47 -5.28
N VAL A 37 16.68 22.59 -5.63
CA VAL A 37 15.30 22.88 -5.23
C VAL A 37 14.37 21.89 -5.92
N VAL A 38 13.75 21.01 -5.14
CA VAL A 38 12.80 20.02 -5.65
C VAL A 38 11.39 20.56 -5.46
N VAL A 39 10.72 20.86 -6.58
CA VAL A 39 9.29 21.13 -6.58
C VAL A 39 8.57 19.79 -6.77
N PRO A 40 7.92 19.23 -5.74
CA PRO A 40 7.07 18.06 -5.95
C PRO A 40 5.99 18.42 -6.98
N ARG A 41 5.85 17.63 -8.04
CA ARG A 41 4.71 17.77 -8.96
C ARG A 41 3.46 17.39 -8.18
N LEU A 42 2.77 18.42 -7.70
CA LEU A 42 1.67 18.34 -6.76
C LEU A 42 0.56 17.43 -7.29
N THR A 43 0.10 16.51 -6.44
CA THR A 43 -1.31 16.08 -6.50
C THR A 43 -2.15 17.27 -6.02
N PRO A 44 -3.43 17.39 -6.41
CA PRO A 44 -4.27 18.57 -6.10
C PRO A 44 -4.49 18.85 -4.60
N PHE A 45 -3.89 18.08 -3.69
CA PHE A 45 -4.07 18.18 -2.25
C PHE A 45 -2.84 18.70 -1.47
N SER A 46 -1.70 18.96 -2.12
CA SER A 46 -0.54 19.56 -1.45
C SER A 46 -0.48 21.07 -1.76
N LEU A 47 -0.73 21.89 -0.74
CA LEU A 47 -0.66 23.36 -0.77
C LEU A 47 0.67 23.92 -0.23
N ASP A 48 1.59 23.06 0.21
CA ASP A 48 2.84 23.49 0.84
C ASP A 48 3.96 23.69 -0.18
N GLY A 49 4.69 24.81 -0.02
CA GLY A 49 5.69 25.34 -0.92
C GLY A 49 6.91 24.44 -1.16
N GLN A 50 7.96 25.04 -1.73
CA GLN A 50 9.22 24.35 -2.06
C GLN A 50 9.74 23.58 -0.83
N LYS A 51 9.91 22.27 -0.96
CA LYS A 51 10.53 21.41 0.05
C LYS A 51 11.96 21.10 -0.37
N THR A 52 12.85 21.04 0.60
CA THR A 52 14.22 20.58 0.38
C THR A 52 14.23 19.07 0.09
N LYS A 53 15.31 18.58 -0.54
CA LYS A 53 15.56 17.15 -0.73
C LYS A 53 15.38 16.36 0.58
N LYS A 54 15.96 16.87 1.68
CA LYS A 54 15.91 16.20 3.00
C LYS A 54 14.50 16.06 3.54
N GLU A 55 13.67 17.10 3.39
CA GLU A 55 12.27 17.06 3.82
C GLU A 55 11.45 16.07 3.00
N LEU A 56 11.64 16.03 1.68
CA LEU A 56 10.94 15.08 0.81
C LEU A 56 11.35 13.63 1.07
N VAL A 57 12.65 13.37 1.29
CA VAL A 57 13.14 12.03 1.63
C VAL A 57 12.56 11.56 2.96
N ALA A 58 12.51 12.43 3.98
CA ALA A 58 11.91 12.10 5.27
C ALA A 58 10.40 11.81 5.14
N GLU A 59 9.67 12.63 4.39
CA GLU A 59 8.23 12.44 4.13
C GLU A 59 7.95 11.14 3.39
N PHE A 60 8.73 10.82 2.35
CA PHE A 60 8.59 9.56 1.63
C PHE A 60 8.93 8.37 2.51
N GLY A 61 9.93 8.48 3.39
CA GLY A 61 10.23 7.47 4.40
C GLY A 61 9.04 7.19 5.32
N GLU A 62 8.45 8.23 5.92
CA GLU A 62 7.27 8.07 6.79
C GLU A 62 6.07 7.45 6.03
N ARG A 63 5.90 7.83 4.75
CA ARG A 63 4.84 7.27 3.91
C ARG A 63 5.09 5.80 3.57
N ILE A 64 6.34 5.40 3.32
CA ILE A 64 6.73 4.00 3.11
C ILE A 64 6.37 3.17 4.34
N GLU A 65 6.72 3.61 5.55
CA GLU A 65 6.38 2.90 6.80
C GLU A 65 4.87 2.69 6.97
N LYS A 66 4.07 3.71 6.65
CA LYS A 66 2.60 3.61 6.68
C LYS A 66 2.07 2.61 5.65
N VAL A 67 2.63 2.62 4.44
CA VAL A 67 2.25 1.68 3.37
C VAL A 67 2.64 0.25 3.76
N GLU A 68 3.82 0.03 4.36
CA GLU A 68 4.25 -1.29 4.87
C GLU A 68 3.28 -1.83 5.93
N HIS A 69 2.88 -0.99 6.89
CA HIS A 69 1.89 -1.40 7.89
C HIS A 69 0.53 -1.75 7.25
N ALA A 70 0.10 -1.00 6.24
CA ALA A 70 -1.13 -1.30 5.50
C ALA A 70 -1.04 -2.63 4.75
N ILE A 71 0.10 -2.92 4.10
CA ILE A 71 0.35 -4.21 3.44
C ILE A 71 0.18 -5.37 4.42
N LEU A 72 0.86 -5.32 5.57
CA LEU A 72 0.76 -6.37 6.60
C LEU A 72 -0.68 -6.56 7.11
N THR A 73 -1.44 -5.47 7.19
CA THR A 73 -2.84 -5.52 7.61
C THR A 73 -3.70 -6.22 6.55
N ILE A 74 -3.51 -5.89 5.27
CA ILE A 74 -4.24 -6.50 4.17
C ILE A 74 -3.87 -7.97 4.00
N GLU A 75 -2.59 -8.34 4.14
CA GLU A 75 -2.15 -9.74 4.09
C GLU A 75 -2.86 -10.60 5.14
N LYS A 76 -2.99 -10.11 6.38
CA LYS A 76 -3.76 -10.79 7.43
C LYS A 76 -5.23 -10.95 7.04
N LEU A 77 -5.86 -9.91 6.50
CA LEU A 77 -7.26 -9.96 6.06
C LEU A 77 -7.47 -10.92 4.88
N ILE A 78 -6.51 -11.02 3.97
CA ILE A 78 -6.49 -11.99 2.87
C ILE A 78 -6.43 -13.41 3.45
N GLU A 79 -5.51 -13.67 4.38
CA GLU A 79 -5.37 -14.97 5.04
C GLU A 79 -6.66 -15.39 5.77
N GLU A 80 -7.26 -14.47 6.54
CA GLU A 80 -8.54 -14.69 7.22
C GLU A 80 -9.67 -15.02 6.24
N GLU A 81 -9.74 -14.31 5.11
CA GLU A 81 -10.75 -14.54 4.07
C GLU A 81 -10.55 -15.90 3.38
N TYR A 82 -9.29 -16.28 3.11
CA TYR A 82 -8.96 -17.62 2.58
C TYR A 82 -9.40 -18.73 3.54
N VAL A 83 -9.14 -18.58 4.83
CA VAL A 83 -9.57 -19.54 5.86
C VAL A 83 -11.10 -19.61 5.92
N ARG A 84 -11.78 -18.46 5.95
CA ARG A 84 -13.25 -18.37 5.94
C ARG A 84 -13.84 -19.06 4.70
N ALA A 85 -13.29 -18.80 3.52
CA ALA A 85 -13.75 -19.38 2.25
C ALA A 85 -13.53 -20.90 2.18
N LYS A 86 -12.54 -21.45 2.90
CA LYS A 86 -12.31 -22.90 2.99
C LYS A 86 -13.17 -23.60 4.05
N ILE A 87 -13.49 -22.94 5.17
CA ILE A 87 -14.25 -23.55 6.28
C ILE A 87 -15.78 -23.50 6.07
N LEU A 88 -16.30 -22.45 5.42
CA LEU A 88 -17.73 -22.33 5.13
C LEU A 88 -18.32 -23.41 4.20
N PRO A 89 -17.66 -23.88 3.13
CA PRO A 89 -18.24 -24.90 2.27
C PRO A 89 -18.45 -26.25 2.98
N GLU A 90 -17.63 -26.61 3.97
CA GLU A 90 -17.77 -27.88 4.71
C GLU A 90 -18.95 -27.88 5.70
N LYS A 91 -19.28 -26.73 6.29
CA LYS A 91 -20.42 -26.60 7.22
C LYS A 91 -21.77 -26.56 6.51
N ALA A 92 -21.83 -26.08 5.27
CA ALA A 92 -23.07 -26.07 4.49
C ALA A 92 -23.45 -27.48 4.01
N LEU A 93 -22.47 -28.28 3.56
CA LEU A 93 -22.69 -29.65 3.07
C LEU A 93 -23.06 -30.65 4.19
N SER A 94 -22.63 -30.42 5.43
CA SER A 94 -22.96 -31.28 6.58
C SER A 94 -24.34 -30.99 7.19
N ALA A 95 -24.94 -29.83 6.91
CA ALA A 95 -26.27 -29.45 7.40
C ALA A 95 -27.43 -29.94 6.50
N GLU A 96 -27.16 -30.26 5.23
CA GLU A 96 -28.17 -30.79 4.29
C GLU A 96 -28.22 -32.33 4.24
N ALA A 97 -27.31 -33.01 4.93
CA ALA A 97 -27.18 -34.47 4.95
C ALA A 97 -27.73 -35.14 6.23
N GLY A 98 -28.45 -34.40 7.08
CA GLY A 98 -28.97 -34.86 8.38
C GLY A 98 -30.48 -34.75 8.51
#